data_AF-A0A9P7C548-F1
#
_entry.id   AF-A0A9P7C548-F1
#
_cell.length_a   1.000
_cell.length_b   1.000
_cell.length_c   1.000
_cell.angle_alpha   90.00
_cell.angle_beta   90.00
_cell.angle_gamma   90.00
#
_symmetry.space_group_name_H-M   'P 1'
#
loop_
_entity.id
_entity.type
_entity.pdbx_description
1 polymer ?
#
loop_
_entity_poly.entity_id
_entity_poly.type
_entity_poly.pdbx_seq_one_letter_code
_entity_poly.pdbx_strand_id
1 'polypeptide(L)'
;MGAIQGLFQAQYEVLRANGHSPSEAFNETVEEATQSLYPLIGERGMDWMYSNCSTTAMRGALDWWKPFHNASKPVFEKLYQSVRDGSETARSLDRNSQPDYREKLEEELREIRESEIWRTGKTVRQLRPENVGKN
;
A
#
# COMPACT_ATOMS: atom_id res chain seq x y z
N MET A 1 -4.79 -6.35 -2.49
CA MET A 1 -4.25 -5.28 -3.36
C MET A 1 -4.83 -3.91 -2.99
N GLY A 2 -6.16 -3.72 -3.04
CA GLY A 2 -6.79 -2.43 -2.73
C GLY A 2 -6.41 -1.83 -1.36
N ALA A 3 -6.39 -2.64 -0.29
CA ALA A 3 -5.98 -2.15 1.03
C ALA A 3 -4.53 -1.63 1.08
N ILE A 4 -3.59 -2.26 0.36
CA ILE A 4 -2.19 -1.83 0.31
C ILE A 4 -2.08 -0.48 -0.40
N GLN A 5 -2.67 -0.37 -1.61
CA GLN A 5 -2.68 0.88 -2.36
C GLN A 5 -3.33 2.02 -1.55
N GLY A 6 -4.49 1.75 -0.94
CA GLY A 6 -5.24 2.75 -0.18
C GLY A 6 -4.49 3.23 1.07
N LEU A 7 -3.89 2.33 1.84
CA LEU A 7 -3.14 2.70 3.05
C LEU A 7 -1.88 3.49 2.71
N PHE A 8 -1.10 3.06 1.70
CA PHE A 8 0.08 3.80 1.26
C PHE A 8 -0.27 5.19 0.72
N GLN A 9 -1.30 5.29 -0.13
CA GLN A 9 -1.74 6.58 -0.66
C GLN A 9 -2.19 7.52 0.46
N ALA A 10 -3.02 7.04 1.39
CA ALA A 10 -3.54 7.86 2.47
C ALA A 10 -2.43 8.41 3.38
N GLN A 11 -1.48 7.57 3.79
CA GLN A 11 -0.36 8.01 4.62
C GLN A 11 0.54 8.98 3.82
N TYR A 12 0.85 8.68 2.57
CA TYR A 12 1.67 9.55 1.70
C TYR A 12 1.05 10.94 1.57
N GLU A 13 -0.25 11.03 1.27
CA GLU A 13 -0.96 12.31 1.15
C GLU A 13 -0.93 13.13 2.44
N VAL A 14 -1.11 12.48 3.59
CA VAL A 14 -1.03 13.16 4.89
C VAL A 14 0.38 13.71 5.12
N LEU A 15 1.44 12.94 4.87
CA LEU A 15 2.82 13.42 5.01
C LEU A 15 3.11 14.59 4.06
N ARG A 16 2.68 14.49 2.80
CA ARG A 16 2.82 15.56 1.80
C ARG A 16 2.09 16.83 2.21
N ALA A 17 0.87 16.70 2.72
CA ALA A 17 0.08 17.83 3.22
C ALA A 17 0.72 18.52 4.44
N ASN A 18 1.58 17.81 5.18
CA ASN A 18 2.32 18.32 6.34
C ASN A 18 3.77 18.74 6.01
N GLY A 19 4.11 18.89 4.73
CA GLY A 19 5.37 19.51 4.30
C GLY A 19 6.54 18.56 4.04
N HIS A 20 6.35 17.24 4.18
CA HIS A 20 7.38 16.27 3.80
C HIS A 20 7.61 16.34 2.29
N SER A 21 8.86 16.25 1.83
CA SER A 21 9.16 16.11 0.40
C SER A 21 8.60 14.80 -0.17
N PRO A 22 8.44 14.69 -1.51
CA PRO A 22 8.00 13.44 -2.12
C PRO A 22 8.83 12.22 -1.71
N SER A 23 10.16 12.37 -1.67
CA SER A 23 11.07 11.30 -1.29
C SER A 23 10.96 10.92 0.18
N GLU A 24 10.86 11.88 1.10
CA GLU A 24 10.67 11.58 2.53
C GLU A 24 9.35 10.84 2.75
N ALA A 25 8.25 11.36 2.21
CA ALA A 25 6.95 10.72 2.32
C ALA A 25 6.95 9.30 1.71
N PHE A 26 7.62 9.07 0.58
CA PHE A 26 7.75 7.74 -0.01
C PHE A 26 8.58 6.79 0.87
N ASN A 27 9.68 7.29 1.45
CA ASN A 27 10.56 6.48 2.28
C ASN A 27 9.87 6.04 3.58
N GLU A 28 9.16 6.95 4.26
CA GLU A 28 8.40 6.70 5.50
C GLU A 28 7.08 5.94 5.28
N THR A 29 6.76 5.57 4.04
CA THR A 29 5.54 4.83 3.69
C THR A 29 5.90 3.52 3.00
N VAL A 30 6.10 3.57 1.69
CA VAL A 30 6.24 2.39 0.81
C VAL A 30 7.60 1.74 1.01
N GLU A 31 8.67 2.53 1.11
CA GLU A 31 10.02 1.97 1.22
C GLU A 31 10.22 1.26 2.55
N GLU A 32 9.92 1.94 3.67
CA GLU A 32 10.00 1.35 5.01
C GLU A 32 9.12 0.10 5.14
N ALA A 33 7.86 0.17 4.67
CA ALA A 33 6.98 -0.99 4.72
C ALA A 33 7.54 -2.18 3.92
N THR A 34 8.01 -1.96 2.69
CA THR A 34 8.36 -3.07 1.78
C THR A 34 9.81 -3.56 1.91
N GLN A 35 10.74 -2.70 2.29
CA GLN A 35 12.17 -3.03 2.41
C GLN A 35 12.59 -3.33 3.84
N SER A 36 11.84 -2.87 4.84
CA SER A 36 12.20 -3.08 6.26
C SER A 36 11.15 -3.91 7.01
N LEU A 37 9.88 -3.48 7.05
CA LEU A 37 8.89 -4.10 7.94
C LEU A 37 8.33 -5.42 7.41
N TYR A 38 7.89 -5.47 6.16
CA TYR A 38 7.31 -6.68 5.57
C TYR A 38 8.29 -7.86 5.52
N PRO A 39 9.60 -7.66 5.21
CA PRO A 39 10.57 -8.75 5.33
C PRO A 39 10.66 -9.34 6.74
N LEU A 40 10.65 -8.52 7.79
CA LEU A 40 10.68 -9.01 9.19
C LEU A 40 9.43 -9.84 9.52
N ILE A 41 8.26 -9.38 9.09
CA ILE A 41 7.00 -10.12 9.27
C ILE A 41 7.05 -11.45 8.49
N GLY A 42 7.53 -11.42 7.25
CA GLY A 42 7.65 -12.61 6.41
C GLY A 42 8.65 -13.63 6.96
N GLU A 43 9.72 -13.17 7.63
CA GLU A 43 10.73 -14.04 8.22
C GLU A 43 10.19 -14.77 9.46
N ARG A 44 9.56 -14.05 10.40
CA ARG A 44 9.21 -14.61 11.73
C ARG A 44 7.93 -14.10 12.37
N GLY A 45 7.12 -13.32 11.66
CA GLY A 45 5.84 -12.83 12.15
C GLY A 45 5.87 -11.43 12.78
N MET A 46 4.72 -11.01 13.28
CA MET A 46 4.48 -9.64 13.75
C MET A 46 5.22 -9.30 15.05
N ASP A 47 5.29 -10.24 15.99
CA ASP A 47 6.01 -10.08 17.26
C ASP A 47 7.51 -9.89 17.03
N TRP A 48 8.07 -10.59 16.03
CA TRP A 48 9.44 -10.39 15.59
C TRP A 48 9.66 -9.00 15.00
N MET A 49 8.77 -8.53 14.13
CA MET A 49 8.87 -7.16 13.60
C MET A 49 8.85 -6.13 14.75
N TYR A 50 7.96 -6.29 15.74
CA TYR A 50 7.86 -5.36 16.87
C TYR A 50 9.13 -5.35 17.72
N SER A 51 9.73 -6.52 17.98
CA SER A 51 10.95 -6.62 18.79
C SER A 51 12.21 -6.09 18.08
N ASN A 52 12.17 -5.98 16.75
CA ASN A 52 13.24 -5.41 15.92
C ASN A 52 13.03 -3.92 15.61
N CYS A 53 11.96 -3.31 16.10
CA CYS A 53 11.70 -1.88 16.01
C CYS A 53 12.14 -1.14 17.28
N SER A 54 12.33 0.19 17.17
CA SER A 54 12.61 1.04 18.33
C SER A 54 11.44 1.04 19.33
N THR A 55 11.71 1.39 20.59
CA THR A 55 10.67 1.51 21.62
C THR A 55 9.58 2.51 21.23
N THR A 56 9.94 3.61 20.56
CA THR A 56 9.00 4.60 20.03
C THR A 56 8.09 4.01 18.94
N ALA A 57 8.67 3.32 17.95
CA ALA A 57 7.91 2.71 16.87
C ALA A 57 6.96 1.60 17.38
N MET A 58 7.45 0.76 18.28
CA MET A 58 6.63 -0.28 18.92
C MET A 58 5.47 0.32 19.71
N ARG A 59 5.70 1.39 20.47
CA ARG A 59 4.62 2.07 21.22
C ARG A 59 3.58 2.68 20.28
N GLY A 60 4.01 3.33 19.21
CA GLY A 60 3.12 3.86 18.19
C GLY A 60 2.27 2.75 17.54
N ALA A 61 2.90 1.64 17.15
CA ALA A 61 2.19 0.51 16.56
C ALA A 61 1.11 -0.06 17.52
N LEU A 62 1.44 -0.22 18.81
CA LEU A 62 0.51 -0.70 19.84
C LEU A 62 -0.70 0.24 20.05
N ASP A 63 -0.51 1.54 19.88
CA ASP A 63 -1.57 2.54 20.07
C ASP A 63 -2.50 2.64 18.88
N TRP A 64 -1.97 2.50 17.67
CA TRP A 64 -2.69 2.79 16.45
C TRP A 64 -3.29 1.57 15.75
N TRP A 65 -2.85 0.34 16.05
CA TRP A 65 -3.37 -0.84 15.34
C TRP A 65 -4.88 -1.04 15.53
N LYS A 66 -5.44 -0.73 16.71
CA LYS A 66 -6.88 -0.85 16.97
C LYS A 66 -7.72 0.14 16.15
N PRO A 67 -7.38 1.45 16.11
CA PRO A 67 -7.99 2.38 15.16
C PRO A 67 -7.95 1.89 13.71
N PHE A 68 -6.78 1.47 13.20
CA PHE A 68 -6.67 0.95 11.83
C PHE A 68 -7.53 -0.29 11.60
N HIS A 69 -7.53 -1.23 12.55
CA HIS A 69 -8.39 -2.42 12.50
C HIS A 69 -9.87 -2.02 12.43
N ASN A 70 -10.32 -1.10 13.29
CA ASN A 70 -11.72 -0.71 13.35
C ASN A 70 -12.18 0.04 12.08
N ALA A 71 -11.29 0.81 11.46
CA ALA A 71 -11.57 1.43 10.16
C ALA A 71 -11.60 0.41 9.02
N SER A 72 -10.74 -0.61 9.06
CA SER A 72 -10.55 -1.56 7.95
C SER A 72 -11.53 -2.74 7.99
N LYS A 73 -11.87 -3.24 9.18
CA LYS A 73 -12.69 -4.45 9.34
C LYS A 73 -14.05 -4.35 8.64
N PRO A 74 -14.82 -3.24 8.75
CA PRO A 74 -16.10 -3.12 8.04
C PRO A 74 -15.96 -3.19 6.51
N VAL A 75 -14.85 -2.67 5.96
CA VAL A 75 -14.56 -2.76 4.53
C VAL A 75 -14.30 -4.21 4.11
N PHE A 76 -13.54 -4.95 4.92
CA PHE A 76 -13.31 -6.38 4.68
C PHE A 76 -14.58 -7.22 4.84
N GLU A 77 -15.45 -6.91 5.81
CA GLU A 77 -16.73 -7.59 5.98
C GLU A 77 -17.62 -7.37 4.74
N LYS A 78 -17.71 -6.13 4.24
CA LYS A 78 -18.45 -5.82 3.00
C LYS A 78 -17.88 -6.57 1.80
N LEU A 79 -16.56 -6.57 1.62
CA LEU A 79 -15.90 -7.28 0.53
C LEU A 79 -16.11 -8.80 0.62
N TYR A 80 -16.05 -9.36 1.83
CA TYR A 80 -16.30 -10.78 2.03
C TYR A 80 -17.74 -11.15 1.64
N GLN A 81 -18.74 -10.34 2.03
CA GLN A 81 -20.12 -10.60 1.64
C GLN A 81 -20.32 -10.51 0.12
N SER A 82 -19.75 -9.51 -0.56
CA SER A 82 -19.89 -9.38 -2.02
C SER A 82 -19.25 -10.52 -2.80
N VAL A 83 -18.17 -11.12 -2.26
CA VAL A 83 -17.58 -12.33 -2.84
C VAL A 83 -18.46 -13.54 -2.55
N ARG A 84 -18.94 -13.68 -1.30
CA ARG A 84 -19.74 -14.82 -0.87
C ARG A 84 -21.07 -14.93 -1.61
N ASP A 85 -21.73 -13.81 -1.87
CA ASP A 85 -23.02 -13.77 -2.57
C ASP A 85 -22.89 -13.74 -4.11
N GLY A 86 -21.66 -13.73 -4.63
CA GLY A 86 -21.36 -13.77 -6.07
C GLY A 86 -21.43 -12.40 -6.77
N SER A 87 -21.77 -11.32 -6.05
CA SER A 87 -21.85 -9.97 -6.63
C SER A 87 -20.52 -9.50 -7.19
N GLU A 88 -19.41 -9.78 -6.50
CA GLU A 88 -18.08 -9.40 -6.95
C GLU A 88 -17.67 -10.14 -8.24
N THR A 89 -18.01 -11.44 -8.33
CA THR A 89 -17.76 -12.24 -9.53
C THR A 89 -18.59 -11.74 -10.71
N ALA A 90 -19.89 -11.50 -10.50
CA ALA A 90 -20.77 -10.95 -11.54
C ALA A 90 -20.27 -9.59 -12.04
N ARG A 91 -19.91 -8.69 -11.11
CA ARG A 91 -19.33 -7.38 -11.42
C ARG A 91 -18.03 -7.49 -12.23
N SER A 92 -17.14 -8.41 -11.86
CA SER A 92 -15.87 -8.63 -12.57
C SER A 92 -16.10 -9.18 -13.98
N LEU A 93 -16.98 -10.16 -14.13
CA LEU A 93 -17.33 -10.73 -15.45
C LEU A 93 -17.98 -9.68 -16.36
N ASP A 94 -18.93 -8.90 -15.85
CA ASP A 94 -19.56 -7.81 -16.58
C ASP A 94 -18.52 -6.80 -17.05
N ARG A 95 -17.69 -6.30 -16.13
CA ARG A 95 -16.65 -5.30 -16.44
C ARG A 95 -15.64 -5.81 -17.47
N ASN A 96 -15.13 -7.04 -17.29
CA ASN A 96 -14.14 -7.64 -18.18
C ASN A 96 -14.68 -7.95 -19.58
N SER A 97 -16.01 -8.07 -19.71
CA SER A 97 -16.69 -8.38 -20.97
C SER A 97 -17.07 -7.13 -21.77
N GLN A 98 -16.87 -5.92 -21.22
CA GLN A 98 -17.14 -4.67 -21.93
C GLN A 98 -16.17 -4.51 -23.12
N PRO A 99 -16.65 -4.08 -24.31
CA PRO A 99 -15.80 -3.93 -25.50
C PRO A 99 -14.61 -2.97 -25.29
N ASP A 100 -14.78 -1.97 -24.42
CA ASP A 100 -13.79 -0.94 -24.10
C ASP A 100 -13.02 -1.22 -22.79
N TYR A 101 -13.15 -2.43 -22.23
CA TYR A 101 -12.56 -2.78 -20.94
C TYR A 101 -11.06 -2.50 -20.87
N ARG A 102 -10.30 -2.87 -21.90
CA ARG A 102 -8.84 -2.68 -21.94
C ARG A 102 -8.43 -1.20 -21.90
N GLU A 103 -9.17 -0.35 -22.59
CA GLU A 103 -8.89 1.09 -22.64
C GLU A 103 -9.14 1.73 -21.27
N LYS A 104 -10.29 1.44 -20.67
CA LYS A 104 -10.64 1.91 -19.32
C LYS A 104 -9.67 1.39 -18.26
N LEU A 105 -9.29 0.10 -18.34
CA LEU A 105 -8.31 -0.48 -17.43
C LEU A 105 -6.95 0.22 -17.55
N GLU A 106 -6.48 0.49 -18.77
CA GLU A 106 -5.20 1.19 -18.96
C GLU A 106 -5.27 2.63 -18.42
N GLU A 107 -6.41 3.29 -18.49
CA GLU A 107 -6.62 4.60 -17.86
C GLU A 107 -6.51 4.52 -16.32
N GLU A 108 -7.20 3.58 -15.68
CA GLU A 108 -7.10 3.37 -14.23
C GLU A 108 -5.66 3.01 -13.80
N LEU A 109 -4.98 2.14 -14.55
CA LEU A 109 -3.58 1.76 -14.27
C LEU A 109 -2.62 2.92 -14.53
N ARG A 110 -2.87 3.75 -15.54
CA ARG A 110 -2.09 4.95 -15.83
C ARG A 110 -2.19 5.95 -14.69
N GLU A 111 -3.38 6.19 -14.16
CA GLU A 111 -3.59 7.09 -13.01
C GLU A 111 -2.72 6.67 -11.81
N ILE A 112 -2.73 5.38 -11.47
CA ILE A 112 -1.87 4.86 -10.40
C ILE A 112 -0.40 5.06 -10.76
N ARG A 113 0.02 4.61 -11.95
CA ARG A 113 1.42 4.67 -12.39
C ARG A 113 1.99 6.10 -12.43
N GLU A 114 1.16 7.08 -12.77
CA GLU A 114 1.55 8.48 -12.93
C GLU A 114 1.31 9.33 -11.68
N SER A 115 0.69 8.79 -10.64
CA SER A 115 0.59 9.44 -9.33
C SER A 115 1.96 9.84 -8.78
N GLU A 116 1.99 10.89 -7.94
CA GLU A 116 3.23 11.42 -7.35
C GLU A 116 4.01 10.33 -6.60
N ILE A 117 3.33 9.55 -5.73
CA ILE A 117 3.92 8.46 -4.94
C ILE A 117 4.67 7.44 -5.82
N TRP A 118 4.08 7.01 -6.95
CA TRP A 118 4.66 5.96 -7.78
C TRP A 118 5.73 6.48 -8.76
N ARG A 119 5.63 7.75 -9.20
CA ARG A 119 6.72 8.43 -9.90
C ARG A 119 7.93 8.63 -9.00
N THR A 120 7.73 9.09 -7.76
CA THR A 120 8.80 9.19 -6.76
C THR A 120 9.41 7.82 -6.49
N GLY A 121 8.59 6.80 -6.29
CA GLY A 121 9.06 5.45 -6.04
C GLY A 121 9.92 4.90 -7.18
N LYS A 122 9.64 5.25 -8.44
CA LYS A 122 10.49 4.86 -9.57
C LYS A 122 11.91 5.39 -9.39
N THR A 123 12.06 6.66 -9.01
CA THR A 123 13.37 7.27 -8.75
C THR A 123 14.04 6.69 -7.51
N VAL A 124 13.32 6.57 -6.40
CA VAL A 124 13.88 6.02 -5.14
C VAL A 124 14.39 4.59 -5.35
N ARG A 125 13.64 3.74 -6.06
CA ARG A 125 14.05 2.35 -6.34
C ARG A 125 15.35 2.25 -7.15
N GLN A 126 15.63 3.21 -8.03
CA GLN A 126 16.88 3.24 -8.80
C GLN A 126 18.10 3.53 -7.92
N LEU A 127 17.91 4.20 -6.79
CA LEU A 127 18.97 4.58 -5.86
C LEU A 127 19.27 3.51 -4.81
N ARG A 128 18.53 2.39 -4.80
CA ARG A 128 18.73 1.34 -3.80
C ARG A 128 20.11 0.69 -3.92
N PRO A 129 20.75 0.29 -2.80
CA PRO A 129 22.09 -0.28 -2.81
C PRO A 129 22.26 -1.48 -3.75
N GLU A 130 21.26 -2.36 -3.84
CA GLU A 130 21.29 -3.55 -4.71
C GLU A 130 21.19 -3.24 -6.21
N ASN A 131 20.84 -2.00 -6.56
CA ASN A 131 20.72 -1.50 -7.94
C ASN A 131 21.89 -0.59 -8.34
N VAL A 132 22.79 -0.25 -7.42
CA VAL A 132 24.01 0.51 -7.73
C VAL A 132 24.86 -0.29 -8.74
N GLY A 133 25.13 0.31 -9.90
CA GLY A 133 25.90 -0.30 -10.99
C GLY A 133 25.12 -1.22 -11.95
N LYS A 134 23.80 -1.35 -11.79
CA LYS A 134 22.92 -2.13 -12.69
C LYS A 134 22.11 -1.26 -13.67
N ASN A 135 22.19 0.05 -13.54
CA ASN A 135 21.47 1.04 -14.36
C ASN A 135 22.38 1.67 -15.40
#